data_AF-A0A420MD09-F1
#
_entry.id   AF-A0A420MD09-F1
#
_cell.length_a   1.000
_cell.length_b   1.000
_cell.length_c   1.000
_cell.angle_alpha   90.00
_cell.angle_beta   90.00
_cell.angle_gamma   90.00
#
_symmetry.space_group_name_H-M   'P 1'
#
loop_
_entity.id
_entity.type
_entity.pdbx_description
1 polymer ?
#
loop_
_entity_poly.entity_id
_entity_poly.type
_entity_poly.pdbx_seq_one_letter_code
_entity_poly.pdbx_strand_id
1 'polypeptide(L)'
;MLEQAEEDLEHWRAKGPVGKLHNIVKFIRASPQRTEAFKAYAREQEEADIYKLAKESTAELEVIQNNVTRWNSTYMMIERGLIKQSELNSFIQELGLEADALRRVPTADILTSDD
;
A
#
# COMPACT_ATOMS: atom_id res chain seq x y z
N MET A 1 1.57 -8.36 30.19
CA MET A 1 2.63 -7.75 29.37
C MET A 1 2.76 -8.39 27.99
N LEU A 2 2.80 -9.73 27.88
CA LEU A 2 2.82 -10.40 26.56
C LEU A 2 1.49 -10.29 25.79
N GLU A 3 0.33 -10.46 26.46
CA GLU A 3 -0.99 -10.31 25.83
C GLU A 3 -1.24 -8.91 25.25
N GLN A 4 -0.87 -7.85 25.99
CA GLN A 4 -1.03 -6.47 25.52
C GLN A 4 -0.22 -6.21 24.23
N ALA A 5 1.01 -6.72 24.16
CA ALA A 5 1.85 -6.57 22.98
C ALA A 5 1.30 -7.35 21.77
N GLU A 6 0.64 -8.48 22.00
CA GLU A 6 0.00 -9.28 20.96
C GLU A 6 -1.28 -8.61 20.44
N GLU A 7 -2.12 -8.06 21.32
CA GLU A 7 -3.30 -7.27 20.95
C GLU A 7 -2.94 -5.98 20.21
N ASP A 8 -1.89 -5.27 20.66
CA ASP A 8 -1.37 -4.09 19.99
C ASP A 8 -0.85 -4.44 18.60
N LEU A 9 -0.14 -5.57 18.47
CA LEU A 9 0.31 -6.11 17.17
C LEU A 9 -0.85 -6.46 16.25
N GLU A 10 -1.92 -7.06 16.76
CA GLU A 10 -3.12 -7.35 15.97
C GLU A 10 -3.82 -6.07 15.52
N HIS A 11 -3.95 -5.09 16.42
CA HIS A 11 -4.48 -3.77 16.07
C HIS A 11 -3.62 -3.07 15.02
N TRP A 12 -2.29 -3.15 15.14
CA TRP A 12 -1.36 -2.58 14.17
C TRP A 12 -1.42 -3.31 12.82
N ARG A 13 -1.65 -4.62 12.82
CA ARG A 13 -1.91 -5.40 11.60
C ARG A 13 -3.27 -5.05 10.98
N ALA A 14 -4.26 -4.68 11.78
CA ALA A 14 -5.59 -4.30 11.31
C ALA A 14 -5.65 -2.85 10.81
N LYS A 15 -4.97 -1.91 11.47
CA LYS A 15 -5.13 -0.46 11.28
C LYS A 15 -3.83 0.32 11.03
N GLY A 16 -2.67 -0.32 11.09
CA GLY A 16 -1.38 0.34 10.86
C GLY A 16 -1.00 0.44 9.38
N PRO A 17 0.09 1.19 9.05
CA PRO A 17 0.54 1.39 7.66
C PRO A 17 0.84 0.08 6.93
N VAL A 18 1.44 -0.90 7.63
CA VAL A 18 1.74 -2.23 7.08
C VAL A 18 0.46 -3.02 6.80
N GLY A 19 -0.54 -2.91 7.68
CA GLY A 19 -1.86 -3.51 7.50
C GLY A 19 -2.61 -2.90 6.30
N LYS A 20 -2.56 -1.56 6.16
CA LYS A 20 -3.11 -0.85 4.99
C LYS A 20 -2.47 -1.35 3.70
N LEU A 21 -1.13 -1.41 3.65
CA LEU A 21 -0.40 -1.92 2.49
C LEU A 21 -0.77 -3.37 2.18
N HIS A 22 -0.83 -4.25 3.20
CA HIS A 22 -1.26 -5.64 3.03
C HIS A 22 -2.65 -5.72 2.39
N ASN A 23 -3.61 -4.93 2.87
CA ASN A 23 -4.98 -4.93 2.36
C ASN A 23 -5.05 -4.44 0.91
N ILE A 24 -4.28 -3.40 0.55
CA ILE A 24 -4.18 -2.91 -0.82
C ILE A 24 -3.59 -3.98 -1.74
N VAL A 25 -2.47 -4.59 -1.36
CA VAL A 25 -1.81 -5.64 -2.15
C VAL A 25 -2.75 -6.84 -2.32
N LYS A 26 -3.43 -7.25 -1.25
CA LYS A 26 -4.43 -8.32 -1.27
C LYS A 26 -5.60 -7.98 -2.20
N PHE A 27 -6.08 -6.74 -2.18
CA PHE A 27 -7.15 -6.26 -3.07
C PHE A 27 -6.73 -6.37 -4.55
N ILE A 28 -5.54 -5.87 -4.90
CA ILE A 28 -5.02 -5.89 -6.27
C ILE A 28 -4.86 -7.34 -6.77
N ARG A 29 -4.27 -8.21 -5.95
CA ARG A 29 -3.97 -9.62 -6.31
C ARG A 29 -5.17 -10.55 -6.22
N ALA A 30 -6.26 -10.15 -5.56
CA ALA A 30 -7.45 -10.98 -5.41
C ALA A 30 -8.23 -11.20 -6.70
N SER A 31 -7.94 -10.47 -7.80
CA SER A 31 -8.45 -10.86 -9.12
C SER A 31 -7.44 -10.54 -10.24
N PRO A 32 -7.33 -11.40 -11.27
CA PRO A 32 -6.48 -11.12 -12.43
C PRO A 32 -6.84 -9.81 -13.12
N GLN A 33 -8.13 -9.46 -13.20
CA GLN A 33 -8.58 -8.20 -13.79
C GLN A 33 -8.01 -6.98 -13.05
N ARG A 34 -8.01 -7.01 -11.71
CA ARG A 34 -7.43 -5.93 -10.89
C ARG A 34 -5.92 -5.85 -11.01
N THR A 35 -5.27 -7.00 -11.14
CA THR A 35 -3.81 -7.06 -11.34
C THR A 35 -3.42 -6.45 -12.68
N GLU A 36 -4.12 -6.79 -13.76
CA GLU A 36 -3.89 -6.21 -15.08
C GLU A 36 -4.28 -4.74 -15.15
N ALA A 37 -5.36 -4.31 -14.48
CA ALA A 37 -5.72 -2.90 -14.37
C ALA A 37 -4.62 -2.08 -13.69
N PHE A 38 -4.05 -2.58 -12.60
CA PHE A 38 -2.93 -1.92 -11.93
C PHE A 38 -1.68 -1.85 -12.83
N LYS A 39 -1.38 -2.91 -13.59
CA LYS A 39 -0.24 -2.92 -14.54
C LYS A 39 -0.44 -1.96 -15.70
N ALA A 40 -1.66 -1.85 -16.24
CA ALA A 40 -1.98 -0.86 -17.27
C ALA A 40 -1.79 0.55 -16.72
N TYR A 41 -2.35 0.81 -15.54
CA TYR A 41 -2.23 2.10 -14.85
C TYR A 41 -0.77 2.50 -14.59
N ALA A 42 0.05 1.57 -14.09
CA ALA A 42 1.46 1.83 -13.81
C ALA A 42 2.28 2.16 -15.07
N ARG A 43 1.94 1.56 -16.22
CA ARG A 43 2.57 1.87 -17.52
C ARG A 43 2.18 3.26 -18.01
N GLU A 44 0.90 3.60 -17.95
CA GLU A 44 0.39 4.93 -18.37
C GLU A 44 1.01 6.06 -17.54
N GLN A 45 1.12 5.87 -16.22
CA GLN A 45 1.80 6.81 -15.31
C GLN A 45 3.27 7.02 -15.68
N GLU A 46 3.99 5.96 -16.04
CA GLU A 46 5.41 6.05 -16.42
C GLU A 46 5.60 6.73 -17.77
N GLU A 47 4.72 6.47 -18.75
CA GLU A 47 4.74 7.14 -20.06
C GLU A 47 4.42 8.65 -19.94
N ALA A 48 3.55 9.04 -19.01
CA ALA A 48 3.25 10.44 -18.71
C ALA A 48 4.43 11.19 -18.06
N ASP A 49 5.30 10.47 -17.35
CA ASP A 49 6.51 10.99 -16.70
C ASP A 49 7.70 11.10 -17.69
N ILE A 50 7.54 11.93 -18.73
CA ILE A 50 8.46 12.12 -19.86
C ILE A 50 9.91 12.49 -19.44
N TYR A 51 10.10 12.96 -18.20
CA TYR A 51 11.41 13.41 -17.67
C TYR A 51 12.22 12.32 -16.94
N LYS A 52 11.77 11.06 -16.87
CA LYS A 52 12.47 9.96 -16.18
C LYS A 52 13.56 9.25 -17.01
N LEU A 53 14.31 9.96 -17.84
CA LEU A 53 15.34 9.36 -18.73
C LEU A 53 16.46 8.60 -17.98
N ALA A 54 16.63 8.81 -16.67
CA ALA A 54 17.69 8.22 -15.85
C ALA A 54 17.20 7.32 -14.68
N LYS A 55 15.88 7.10 -14.53
CA LYS A 55 15.36 6.18 -13.50
C LYS A 55 15.03 4.83 -14.13
N GLU A 56 15.42 3.74 -13.47
CA GLU A 56 14.99 2.40 -13.86
C GLU A 56 13.46 2.34 -13.91
N SER A 57 12.91 1.79 -14.99
CA SER A 57 11.47 1.63 -15.13
C SER A 57 10.95 0.72 -14.02
N THR A 58 9.86 1.14 -13.39
CA THR A 58 9.20 0.37 -12.32
C THR A 58 7.81 -0.09 -12.72
N ALA A 59 7.36 0.21 -13.94
CA ALA A 59 6.02 -0.13 -14.42
C ALA A 59 5.79 -1.65 -14.47
N GLU A 60 6.81 -2.44 -14.81
CA GLU A 60 6.69 -3.90 -14.89
C GLU A 60 6.73 -4.60 -13.51
N LEU A 61 7.13 -3.88 -12.45
CA LEU A 61 7.23 -4.46 -11.11
C LEU A 61 5.83 -4.76 -10.54
N GLU A 62 5.55 -6.04 -10.28
CA GLU A 62 4.33 -6.43 -9.57
C GLU A 62 4.36 -6.07 -8.08
N VAL A 63 3.18 -5.96 -7.46
CA VAL A 63 3.09 -5.89 -5.99
C VAL A 63 3.41 -7.24 -5.34
N ILE A 64 4.18 -7.22 -4.25
CA ILE A 64 4.59 -8.40 -3.50
C ILE A 64 3.66 -8.58 -2.30
N GLN A 65 2.97 -9.72 -2.21
CA GLN A 65 2.18 -10.06 -1.03
C GLN A 65 3.06 -10.73 0.01
N ASN A 66 2.99 -10.26 1.25
CA ASN A 66 3.67 -10.91 2.36
C ASN A 66 2.99 -12.24 2.77
N ASN A 67 3.74 -13.08 3.47
CA ASN A 67 3.30 -14.37 3.97
C ASN A 67 3.78 -14.56 5.42
N VAL A 68 2.85 -14.86 6.32
CA VAL A 68 3.10 -15.00 7.77
C VAL A 68 4.23 -15.98 8.08
N THR A 69 4.37 -17.08 7.33
CA THR A 69 5.37 -18.12 7.59
C THR A 69 6.75 -17.84 6.97
N ARG A 70 6.89 -16.76 6.18
CA ARG A 70 8.14 -16.42 5.50
C ARG A 70 8.76 -15.15 6.12
N TRP A 71 9.88 -15.33 6.82
CA TRP A 71 10.51 -14.33 7.70
C TRP A 71 10.70 -12.94 7.08
N ASN A 72 11.14 -12.85 5.82
CA ASN A 72 11.42 -11.56 5.17
C ASN A 72 10.29 -11.04 4.25
N SER A 73 9.14 -11.72 4.22
CA SER A 73 8.10 -11.40 3.24
C SER A 73 7.42 -10.04 3.47
N THR A 74 7.24 -9.63 4.74
CA THR A 74 6.69 -8.32 5.09
C THR A 74 7.65 -7.20 4.69
N TYR A 75 8.95 -7.39 4.92
CA TYR A 75 9.97 -6.45 4.47
C TYR A 75 9.93 -6.28 2.94
N MET A 76 9.91 -7.38 2.18
CA MET A 76 9.85 -7.31 0.71
C MET A 76 8.57 -6.63 0.19
N MET A 77 7.44 -6.84 0.87
CA MET A 77 6.19 -6.12 0.54
C MET A 77 6.33 -4.62 0.79
N ILE A 78 6.92 -4.22 1.92
CA ILE A 78 7.15 -2.81 2.26
C ILE A 78 8.12 -2.16 1.26
N GLU A 79 9.25 -2.79 0.98
CA GLU A 79 10.24 -2.30 0.02
C GLU A 79 9.61 -2.09 -1.37
N ARG A 80 8.83 -3.06 -1.86
CA ARG A 80 8.08 -2.90 -3.12
C ARG A 80 7.00 -1.83 -3.04
N GLY A 81 6.31 -1.73 -1.91
CA GLY A 81 5.28 -0.71 -1.68
C GLY A 81 5.84 0.70 -1.70
N LEU A 82 7.06 0.90 -1.18
CA LEU A 82 7.76 2.19 -1.23
C LEU A 82 8.19 2.54 -2.65
N ILE A 83 8.70 1.56 -3.41
CA ILE A 83 9.07 1.76 -4.82
C ILE A 83 7.86 2.19 -5.65
N LYS A 84 6.69 1.58 -5.41
CA LYS A 84 5.44 1.82 -6.17
C LYS A 84 4.45 2.74 -5.44
N GLN A 85 4.93 3.55 -4.49
CA GLN A 85 4.05 4.32 -3.60
C GLN A 85 3.16 5.29 -4.39
N SER A 86 3.73 5.99 -5.37
CA SER A 86 3.01 6.92 -6.24
C SER A 86 1.89 6.24 -7.01
N GLU A 87 2.18 5.10 -7.63
CA GLU A 87 1.24 4.37 -8.47
C GLU A 87 0.14 3.74 -7.61
N LEU A 88 0.49 3.20 -6.43
CA LEU A 88 -0.48 2.66 -5.48
C LEU A 88 -1.44 3.75 -4.99
N ASN A 89 -0.94 4.91 -4.59
CA ASN A 89 -1.78 5.98 -4.07
C ASN A 89 -2.73 6.51 -5.16
N SER A 90 -2.21 6.77 -6.36
CA SER A 90 -3.02 7.30 -7.46
C SER A 90 -4.06 6.28 -7.95
N PHE A 91 -3.70 4.99 -8.01
CA PHE A 91 -4.63 3.92 -8.38
C PHE A 91 -5.78 3.76 -7.36
N ILE A 92 -5.49 3.83 -6.06
CA ILE A 92 -6.53 3.75 -5.02
C ILE A 92 -7.42 5.01 -5.02
N GLN A 93 -6.85 6.18 -5.31
CA GLN A 93 -7.60 7.42 -5.45
C GLN A 93 -8.56 7.37 -6.65
N GLU A 94 -8.11 6.88 -7.81
CA GLU A 94 -8.94 6.73 -9.00
C GLU A 94 -10.11 5.76 -8.77
N LEU A 95 -9.88 4.67 -8.04
CA LEU A 95 -10.92 3.72 -7.67
C LEU A 95 -11.90 4.27 -6.61
N GLY A 96 -11.67 5.46 -6.07
CA GLY A 96 -12.51 6.06 -5.02
C GLY A 96 -12.43 5.33 -3.68
N LEU A 97 -11.44 4.45 -3.48
CA LEU A 97 -11.30 3.61 -2.28
C LEU A 97 -10.80 4.38 -1.05
N GLU A 98 -10.24 5.59 -1.22
CA GLU A 98 -9.87 6.49 -0.11
C GLU A 98 -11.09 7.22 0.49
N ALA A 99 -12.27 7.19 -0.15
CA ALA A 99 -13.42 8.00 0.24
C ALA A 99 -14.50 7.18 0.97
N ASP A 100 -14.20 6.76 2.20
CA ASP A 100 -15.23 6.53 3.19
C ASP A 100 -14.99 7.51 4.34
N ALA A 101 -15.75 8.61 4.38
CA ALA A 101 -15.61 9.68 5.38
C ALA A 101 -15.72 9.17 6.82
N LEU A 102 -16.32 7.98 7.00
CA LEU A 102 -16.46 7.27 8.27
C LEU A 102 -15.17 6.56 8.76
N ARG A 103 -14.16 6.39 7.88
CA ARG A 103 -12.88 5.73 8.19
C ARG A 103 -11.71 6.69 8.42
N ARG A 104 -11.91 8.00 8.27
CA ARG A 104 -10.88 8.99 8.66
C ARG A 104 -10.65 8.89 10.16
N VAL A 105 -9.38 8.95 10.56
CA VAL A 105 -9.00 9.11 11.97
C VAL A 105 -9.74 10.34 12.50
N PRO A 106 -10.52 10.22 13.60
CA PRO A 106 -11.20 11.37 14.20
C PRO A 106 -10.20 12.50 14.41
N THR A 107 -10.60 13.74 14.18
CA THR A 107 -9.70 14.90 14.28
C THR A 107 -9.02 15.01 15.64
N ALA A 108 -9.64 14.47 16.69
CA ALA A 108 -9.07 14.42 18.05
C ALA A 108 -7.90 13.44 18.21
N ASP A 109 -7.76 12.44 17.32
CA ASP A 109 -6.69 11.44 17.37
C ASP A 109 -5.52 11.78 16.41
N ILE A 110 -5.57 12.95 15.76
CA ILE A 110 -4.51 13.46 14.90
C ILE A 110 -3.51 14.20 15.78
N LEU A 111 -2.37 13.58 16.07
CA LEU A 111 -1.25 14.24 16.76
C LEU A 111 -0.74 15.41 15.93
N THR A 112 -0.94 16.63 16.45
CA THR A 112 -0.31 17.84 15.93
C THR A 112 1.10 18.00 16.47
N SER A 113 1.92 18.84 15.83
CA SER A 113 3.30 19.11 16.27
C SER A 113 3.43 19.68 17.68
N ASP A 114 2.31 20.12 18.26
CA ASP A 114 2.23 20.83 19.53
C ASP A 114 1.74 19.94 20.69
N ASP A 115 1.40 18.67 20.43
CA ASP A 115 1.06 17.64 21.45
C ASP A 115 2.26 16.71 21.70
#